data_AF-A0A1N6H1H1-F1
#
_entry.id   AF-A0A1N6H1H1-F1
#
_cell.length_a   1.000
_cell.length_b   1.000
_cell.length_c   1.000
_cell.angle_alpha   90.00
_cell.angle_beta   90.00
_cell.angle_gamma   90.00
#
_symmetry.space_group_name_H-M   'P 1'
#
loop_
_entity.id
_entity.type
_entity.pdbx_description
1 polymer ?
#
loop_
_entity_poly.entity_id
_entity_poly.type
_entity_poly.pdbx_seq_one_letter_code
_entity_poly.pdbx_strand_id
1 'polypeptide(L)'
;MNRKWIVAIATMFSFSALVAGLSVADEGGPLHDLMEKVNVKNGAIKKATRSKVNYAKAQKELPALVEELVKLSKDAKELSKDAVKKAKNVKDAEKQWAELSDAFTKELEKFHVKVSDTKTNAEQAKSAYSPVSQSCTKCHDVFRVEEDGF
;
A
#
# COMPACT_ATOMS: atom_id res chain seq x y z
N MET A 1 52.73 19.03 -10.26
CA MET A 1 52.32 18.08 -11.33
C MET A 1 51.31 17.10 -10.74
N ASN A 2 50.02 17.32 -11.01
CA ASN A 2 49.16 16.42 -11.81
C ASN A 2 49.01 15.02 -11.18
N ARG A 3 47.83 14.57 -10.72
CA ARG A 3 46.51 14.64 -11.39
C ARG A 3 45.34 14.57 -10.39
N LYS A 4 44.40 15.50 -10.55
CA LYS A 4 42.99 15.37 -10.16
C LYS A 4 42.27 14.45 -11.18
N TRP A 5 40.99 14.12 -10.88
CA TRP A 5 40.01 13.31 -11.65
C TRP A 5 40.11 11.80 -11.35
N ILE A 6 39.05 11.05 -10.99
CA ILE A 6 37.83 10.77 -11.77
C ILE A 6 36.75 10.18 -10.80
N VAL A 7 35.61 10.85 -10.62
CA VAL A 7 34.23 10.55 -11.12
C VAL A 7 33.39 9.65 -10.20
N ALA A 8 32.21 10.20 -9.86
CA ALA A 8 31.12 9.59 -9.14
C ALA A 8 30.56 8.35 -9.87
N ILE A 9 30.39 7.24 -9.14
CA ILE A 9 29.64 6.08 -9.63
C ILE A 9 28.16 6.35 -9.37
N ALA A 10 27.47 6.82 -10.40
CA ALA A 10 26.03 6.73 -10.51
C ALA A 10 25.68 5.26 -10.75
N THR A 11 25.23 4.56 -9.70
CA THR A 11 24.71 3.19 -9.83
C THR A 11 23.33 3.26 -10.52
N MET A 12 23.33 3.30 -11.84
CA MET A 12 22.17 2.95 -12.64
C MET A 12 21.91 1.45 -12.47
N PHE A 13 20.86 1.09 -11.73
CA PHE A 13 20.30 -0.26 -11.83
C PHE A 13 19.38 -0.29 -13.04
N SER A 14 19.98 -0.61 -14.18
CA SER A 14 19.28 -1.01 -15.40
C SER A 14 18.83 -2.46 -15.21
N PHE A 15 17.54 -2.69 -14.95
CA PHE A 15 16.96 -4.01 -15.20
C PHE A 15 16.35 -4.01 -16.59
N SER A 16 17.04 -4.73 -17.48
CA SER A 16 16.76 -4.91 -18.89
C SER A 16 15.38 -5.52 -19.12
N ALA A 17 14.64 -4.93 -20.04
CA ALA A 17 13.55 -5.59 -20.74
C ALA A 17 14.10 -6.74 -21.60
N LEU A 18 13.54 -7.95 -21.47
CA LEU A 18 13.63 -8.98 -22.51
C LEU A 18 12.46 -9.98 -22.47
N VAL A 19 11.51 -9.73 -23.37
CA VAL A 19 10.77 -10.64 -24.28
C VAL A 19 9.87 -11.75 -23.71
N ALA A 20 8.56 -11.46 -23.84
CA ALA A 20 7.47 -12.28 -24.40
C ALA A 20 7.47 -13.80 -24.16
N GLY A 21 6.53 -14.23 -23.31
CA GLY A 21 6.00 -15.59 -23.22
C GLY A 21 4.52 -15.57 -22.84
N LEU A 22 3.65 -15.45 -23.85
CA LEU A 22 2.26 -15.95 -23.91
C LEU A 22 1.45 -16.07 -22.60
N SER A 23 0.80 -14.97 -22.21
CA SER A 23 -0.58 -14.99 -21.69
C SER A 23 -1.16 -13.58 -21.82
N VAL A 24 -1.97 -13.35 -22.86
CA VAL A 24 -2.78 -12.13 -22.95
C VAL A 24 -3.98 -12.33 -22.02
N ALA A 25 -3.82 -12.05 -20.74
CA ALA A 25 -4.88 -12.04 -19.75
C ALA A 25 -4.89 -10.67 -19.05
N ASP A 26 -5.68 -9.74 -19.59
CA ASP A 26 -6.11 -8.46 -19.00
C ASP A 26 -5.10 -7.83 -18.02
N GLU A 27 -3.97 -7.33 -18.54
CA GLU A 27 -2.95 -6.67 -17.73
C GLU A 27 -3.45 -5.31 -17.21
N GLY A 28 -4.07 -5.35 -16.03
CA GLY A 28 -4.18 -4.26 -15.06
C GLY A 28 -4.96 -3.03 -15.49
N GLY A 29 -6.28 -3.01 -15.25
CA GLY A 29 -7.06 -1.76 -15.34
C GLY A 29 -6.65 -0.71 -14.28
N PRO A 30 -7.16 0.54 -14.37
CA PRO A 30 -6.78 1.65 -13.46
C PRO A 30 -6.88 1.33 -11.96
N LEU A 31 -7.84 0.48 -11.56
CA LEU A 31 -7.97 0.04 -10.17
C LEU A 31 -6.82 -0.90 -9.73
N HIS A 32 -6.35 -1.77 -10.62
CA HIS A 32 -5.24 -2.68 -10.36
C HIS A 32 -3.95 -1.89 -10.10
N ASP A 33 -3.60 -0.95 -10.98
CA ASP A 33 -2.45 -0.07 -10.82
C ASP A 33 -2.49 0.73 -9.52
N LEU A 34 -3.70 1.17 -9.14
CA LEU A 34 -3.90 1.89 -7.89
C LEU A 34 -3.73 0.97 -6.68
N MET A 35 -4.25 -0.25 -6.74
CA MET A 35 -4.08 -1.23 -5.68
C MET A 35 -2.63 -1.68 -5.51
N GLU A 36 -1.84 -1.72 -6.59
CA GLU A 36 -0.40 -1.96 -6.49
C GLU A 36 0.31 -0.82 -5.75
N LYS A 37 -0.06 0.44 -6.02
CA LYS A 37 0.45 1.59 -5.24
C LYS A 37 0.06 1.50 -3.76
N VAL A 38 -1.19 1.11 -3.46
CA VAL A 38 -1.67 0.86 -2.08
C VAL A 38 -0.80 -0.21 -1.42
N ASN A 39 -0.57 -1.33 -2.10
CA ASN A 39 0.23 -2.45 -1.60
C ASN A 39 1.68 -2.02 -1.30
N VAL A 40 2.32 -1.30 -2.21
CA VAL A 40 3.68 -0.78 -2.03
C VAL A 40 3.78 0.14 -0.81
N LYS A 41 2.86 1.11 -0.68
CA LYS A 41 2.87 2.06 0.46
C LYS A 41 2.58 1.34 1.77
N ASN A 42 1.59 0.45 1.79
CA ASN A 42 1.28 -0.36 2.97
C ASN A 42 2.45 -1.26 3.37
N GLY A 43 3.17 -1.85 2.41
CA GLY A 43 4.38 -2.64 2.64
C GLY A 43 5.51 -1.83 3.27
N ALA A 44 5.74 -0.60 2.81
CA ALA A 44 6.71 0.31 3.41
C ALA A 44 6.35 0.65 4.86
N ILE A 45 5.08 0.95 5.14
CA ILE A 45 4.57 1.24 6.48
C ILE A 45 4.71 0.01 7.40
N LYS A 46 4.31 -1.17 6.93
CA LYS A 46 4.46 -2.44 7.66
C LYS A 46 5.92 -2.70 8.03
N LYS A 47 6.85 -2.44 7.11
CA LYS A 47 8.29 -2.58 7.36
C LYS A 47 8.76 -1.59 8.42
N ALA A 48 8.32 -0.33 8.33
CA ALA A 48 8.65 0.72 9.29
C ALA A 48 8.17 0.37 10.71
N THR A 49 6.97 -0.20 10.87
CA THR A 49 6.38 -0.50 12.18
C THR A 49 6.78 -1.87 12.75
N ARG A 50 7.48 -2.71 11.97
CA ARG A 50 7.83 -4.08 12.40
C ARG A 50 8.78 -4.15 13.59
N SER A 51 9.69 -3.19 13.74
CA SER A 51 10.72 -3.19 14.79
C SER A 51 11.13 -1.77 15.19
N LYS A 52 11.72 -1.61 16.39
CA LYS A 52 12.29 -0.34 16.87
C LYS A 52 13.30 0.26 15.89
N VAL A 53 14.17 -0.57 15.33
CA VAL A 53 15.24 -0.13 14.41
C VAL A 53 14.65 0.42 13.11
N ASN A 54 13.66 -0.27 12.53
CA ASN A 54 13.01 0.21 11.32
C ASN A 54 12.21 1.49 11.58
N TYR A 55 11.52 1.56 12.72
CA TYR A 55 10.77 2.75 13.09
C TYR A 55 11.70 3.96 13.23
N ALA A 56 12.81 3.83 13.95
CA ALA A 56 13.77 4.93 14.10
C ALA A 56 14.32 5.44 12.76
N LYS A 57 14.52 4.55 11.77
CA LYS A 57 14.97 4.93 10.41
C LYS A 57 13.88 5.66 9.61
N ALA A 58 12.63 5.26 9.79
CA ALA A 58 11.50 5.76 9.01
C ALA A 58 10.69 6.86 9.72
N GLN A 59 10.95 7.15 11.00
CA GLN A 59 10.08 7.97 11.85
C GLN A 59 9.72 9.33 11.23
N LYS A 60 10.70 9.98 10.58
CA LYS A 60 10.51 11.29 9.94
C LYS A 60 9.67 11.22 8.66
N GLU A 61 9.73 10.11 7.95
CA GLU A 61 9.06 9.91 6.65
C GLU A 61 7.72 9.20 6.80
N LEU A 62 7.50 8.52 7.93
CA LEU A 62 6.32 7.71 8.18
C LEU A 62 5.00 8.50 8.08
N PRO A 63 4.87 9.73 8.64
CA PRO A 63 3.67 10.54 8.44
C PRO A 63 3.32 10.77 6.97
N ALA A 64 4.30 11.15 6.14
CA ALA A 64 4.10 11.39 4.71
C ALA A 64 3.69 10.11 3.97
N LEU A 65 4.32 8.96 4.30
CA LEU A 65 3.92 7.66 3.74
C LEU A 65 2.47 7.31 4.06
N VAL A 66 2.01 7.58 5.29
CA VAL A 66 0.62 7.32 5.69
C VAL A 66 -0.33 8.30 5.00
N GLU A 67 0.03 9.58 4.90
CA GLU A 67 -0.77 10.60 4.21
C GLU A 67 -1.00 10.23 2.73
N GLU A 68 0.04 9.76 2.04
CA GLU A 68 -0.08 9.26 0.68
C GLU A 68 -1.00 8.03 0.59
N LEU A 69 -0.91 7.12 1.55
CA LEU A 69 -1.80 5.95 1.60
C LEU A 69 -3.26 6.34 1.88
N VAL A 70 -3.52 7.39 2.67
CA VAL A 70 -4.86 7.96 2.86
C VAL A 70 -5.42 8.54 1.56
N LYS A 71 -4.58 9.18 0.73
CA LYS A 71 -5.00 9.68 -0.59
C LYS A 71 -5.35 8.52 -1.51
N LEU A 72 -4.47 7.53 -1.60
CA LEU A 72 -4.71 6.33 -2.39
C LEU A 72 -5.96 5.56 -1.95
N SER A 73 -6.26 5.48 -0.65
CA SER A 73 -7.47 4.78 -0.18
C SER A 73 -8.75 5.46 -0.64
N LYS A 74 -8.75 6.80 -0.70
CA LYS A 74 -9.88 7.59 -1.21
C LYS A 74 -10.03 7.41 -2.72
N ASP A 75 -8.92 7.46 -3.46
CA ASP A 75 -8.91 7.24 -4.90
C ASP A 75 -9.37 5.82 -5.27
N ALA A 76 -8.96 4.80 -4.49
CA ALA A 76 -9.41 3.42 -4.66
C ALA A 76 -10.93 3.27 -4.55
N LYS A 77 -11.54 3.98 -3.60
CA LYS A 77 -12.99 3.97 -3.40
C LYS A 77 -13.74 4.56 -4.60
N GLU A 78 -13.20 5.62 -5.20
CA GLU A 78 -13.83 6.29 -6.33
C GLU A 78 -13.70 5.49 -7.63
N LEU A 79 -12.50 4.95 -7.91
CA LEU A 79 -12.24 4.19 -9.15
C LEU A 79 -12.88 2.81 -9.18
N SER A 80 -13.25 2.25 -8.04
CA SER A 80 -13.80 0.90 -7.95
C SER A 80 -15.30 0.80 -8.20
N LYS A 81 -16.02 1.93 -8.32
CA LYS A 81 -17.49 1.97 -8.47
C LYS A 81 -18.02 1.03 -9.56
N ASP A 82 -17.30 0.90 -10.67
CA ASP A 82 -17.69 0.00 -11.76
C ASP A 82 -17.02 -1.38 -11.69
N ALA A 83 -15.83 -1.49 -11.08
CA ALA A 83 -15.13 -2.76 -10.92
C ALA A 83 -15.84 -3.67 -9.92
N VAL A 84 -16.38 -3.11 -8.84
CA VAL A 84 -17.05 -3.85 -7.75
C VAL A 84 -18.35 -4.50 -8.22
N LYS A 85 -19.03 -3.93 -9.21
CA LYS A 85 -20.21 -4.54 -9.85
C LYS A 85 -19.90 -5.88 -10.51
N LYS A 86 -18.64 -6.13 -10.85
CA LYS A 86 -18.18 -7.39 -11.47
C LYS A 86 -17.81 -8.46 -10.44
N ALA A 87 -17.82 -8.13 -9.14
CA ALA A 87 -17.53 -9.09 -8.08
C ALA A 87 -18.62 -10.17 -8.05
N LYS A 88 -18.25 -11.40 -8.44
CA LYS A 88 -19.14 -12.55 -8.37
C LYS A 88 -19.30 -12.98 -6.92
N ASN A 89 -20.49 -13.46 -6.56
CA ASN A 89 -20.80 -14.02 -5.24
C ASN A 89 -20.69 -13.05 -4.05
N VAL A 90 -20.54 -11.74 -4.29
CA VAL A 90 -20.59 -10.72 -3.23
C VAL A 90 -21.95 -10.02 -3.28
N LYS A 91 -22.81 -10.32 -2.30
CA LYS A 91 -24.08 -9.61 -2.15
C LYS A 91 -23.83 -8.17 -1.70
N ASP A 92 -24.55 -7.20 -2.27
CA ASP A 92 -24.42 -5.77 -1.92
C ASP A 92 -22.97 -5.27 -2.09
N ALA A 93 -22.27 -5.75 -3.12
CA ALA A 93 -20.83 -5.52 -3.36
C ALA A 93 -20.44 -4.03 -3.27
N GLU A 94 -21.19 -3.13 -3.90
CA GLU A 94 -20.90 -1.69 -3.85
C GLU A 94 -20.93 -1.14 -2.43
N LYS A 95 -21.94 -1.55 -1.64
CA LYS A 95 -22.10 -1.13 -0.25
C LYS A 95 -20.97 -1.69 0.62
N GLN A 96 -20.68 -2.99 0.50
CA GLN A 96 -19.60 -3.62 1.26
C GLN A 96 -18.23 -3.00 0.92
N TRP A 97 -17.98 -2.71 -0.35
CA TRP A 97 -16.76 -2.03 -0.77
C TRP A 97 -16.66 -0.64 -0.16
N ALA A 98 -17.73 0.15 -0.22
CA ALA A 98 -17.76 1.50 0.34
C ALA A 98 -17.49 1.47 1.85
N GLU A 99 -18.18 0.58 2.59
CA GLU A 99 -18.02 0.42 4.04
C GLU A 99 -16.60 -0.02 4.44
N LEU A 100 -16.03 -1.00 3.74
CA LEU A 100 -14.67 -1.48 4.03
C LEU A 100 -13.60 -0.44 3.64
N SER A 101 -13.80 0.29 2.54
CA SER A 101 -12.91 1.37 2.12
C SER A 101 -12.94 2.55 3.10
N ASP A 102 -14.13 2.89 3.62
CA ASP A 102 -14.29 3.93 4.65
C ASP A 102 -13.66 3.50 5.98
N ALA A 103 -13.84 2.24 6.38
CA ALA A 103 -13.18 1.68 7.56
C ALA A 103 -11.66 1.71 7.42
N PHE A 104 -11.11 1.30 6.27
CA PHE A 104 -9.67 1.37 5.99
C PHE A 104 -9.14 2.80 6.05
N THR A 105 -9.80 3.74 5.36
CA THR A 105 -9.43 5.15 5.35
C THR A 105 -9.44 5.76 6.76
N LYS A 106 -10.48 5.45 7.55
CA LYS A 106 -10.60 5.91 8.93
C LYS A 106 -9.47 5.39 9.82
N GLU A 107 -9.10 4.11 9.70
CA GLU A 107 -7.97 3.56 10.47
C GLU A 107 -6.63 4.16 10.03
N LEU A 108 -6.45 4.44 8.73
CA LEU A 108 -5.28 5.17 8.24
C LEU A 108 -5.18 6.59 8.80
N GLU A 109 -6.30 7.33 8.85
CA GLU A 109 -6.34 8.69 9.39
C GLU A 109 -6.00 8.70 10.89
N LYS A 110 -6.54 7.76 11.67
CA LYS A 110 -6.14 7.57 13.08
C LYS A 110 -4.66 7.24 13.21
N PHE A 111 -4.16 6.35 12.36
CA PHE A 111 -2.75 5.96 12.36
C PHE A 111 -1.86 7.16 12.01
N HIS A 112 -2.26 7.97 11.02
CA HIS A 112 -1.57 9.20 10.63
C HIS A 112 -1.45 10.16 11.81
N VAL A 113 -2.56 10.46 12.50
CA VAL A 113 -2.53 11.29 13.72
C VAL A 113 -1.53 10.74 14.73
N LYS A 114 -1.49 9.42 14.91
CA LYS A 114 -0.60 8.79 15.88
C LYS A 114 0.88 8.94 15.50
N VAL A 115 1.25 8.70 14.24
CA VAL A 115 2.66 8.76 13.81
C VAL A 115 3.16 10.18 13.58
N SER A 116 2.26 11.14 13.39
CA SER A 116 2.59 12.57 13.33
C SER A 116 2.91 13.17 14.71
N ASP A 117 2.54 12.48 15.81
CA ASP A 117 2.98 12.84 17.14
C ASP A 117 4.44 12.43 17.36
N THR A 118 5.32 13.41 17.57
CA THR A 118 6.76 13.21 17.79
C THR A 118 7.08 12.40 19.05
N LYS A 119 6.11 12.25 19.97
CA LYS A 119 6.24 11.44 21.18
C LYS A 119 5.90 9.96 20.95
N THR A 120 5.37 9.60 19.78
CA THR A 120 5.03 8.21 19.46
C THR A 120 6.29 7.36 19.35
N ASN A 121 6.34 6.28 20.12
CA ASN A 121 7.40 5.28 20.05
C ASN A 121 7.03 4.10 19.12
N ALA A 122 7.99 3.21 18.89
CA ALA A 122 7.82 2.09 17.95
C ALA A 122 6.69 1.13 18.35
N GLU A 123 6.53 0.82 19.64
CA GLU A 123 5.46 -0.04 20.14
C GLU A 123 4.09 0.58 19.88
N GLN A 124 3.95 1.87 20.15
CA GLN A 124 2.72 2.62 19.91
C GLN A 124 2.40 2.71 18.41
N ALA A 125 3.39 2.96 17.55
CA ALA A 125 3.21 2.95 16.10
C ALA A 125 2.79 1.56 15.59
N LYS A 126 3.43 0.49 16.07
CA LYS A 126 3.08 -0.89 15.72
C LYS A 126 1.66 -1.24 16.13
N SER A 127 1.28 -0.89 17.35
CA SER A 127 -0.07 -1.12 17.86
C SER A 127 -1.12 -0.36 17.04
N ALA A 128 -0.85 0.92 16.74
CA ALA A 128 -1.74 1.77 15.95
C ALA A 128 -1.85 1.35 14.47
N TYR A 129 -0.86 0.61 13.93
CA TYR A 129 -0.92 0.06 12.58
C TYR A 129 -1.72 -1.25 12.49
N SER A 130 -1.93 -1.97 13.60
CA SER A 130 -2.66 -3.25 13.59
C SER A 130 -4.07 -3.16 13.00
N PRO A 131 -4.90 -2.15 13.33
CA PRO A 131 -6.22 -1.98 12.71
C PRO A 131 -6.16 -1.74 11.20
N VAL A 132 -5.17 -0.96 10.73
CA VAL A 132 -4.94 -0.72 9.29
C VAL A 132 -4.67 -2.06 8.58
N SER A 133 -3.77 -2.87 9.12
CA SER A 133 -3.45 -4.19 8.54
C SER A 133 -4.66 -5.12 8.53
N GLN A 134 -5.50 -5.09 9.58
CA GLN A 134 -6.71 -5.91 9.65
C GLN A 134 -7.76 -5.48 8.62
N SER A 135 -7.87 -4.19 8.33
CA SER A 135 -8.78 -3.69 7.29
C SER A 135 -8.39 -4.21 5.90
N CYS A 136 -7.09 -4.36 5.59
CA CYS A 136 -6.65 -5.00 4.35
C CYS A 136 -7.12 -6.47 4.27
N THR A 137 -6.97 -7.24 5.36
CA THR A 137 -7.44 -8.63 5.42
C THR A 137 -8.95 -8.71 5.21
N LYS A 138 -9.73 -7.91 5.96
CA LYS A 138 -11.20 -7.90 5.83
C LYS A 138 -11.68 -7.55 4.42
N CYS A 139 -11.01 -6.63 3.73
CA CYS A 139 -11.32 -6.30 2.35
C CYS A 139 -11.02 -7.48 1.41
N HIS A 140 -9.87 -8.13 1.58
CA HIS A 140 -9.49 -9.29 0.81
C HIS A 140 -10.41 -10.50 1.06
N ASP A 141 -10.85 -10.74 2.29
CA ASP A 141 -11.78 -11.84 2.63
C ASP A 141 -13.11 -11.74 1.85
N VAL A 142 -13.50 -10.53 1.42
CA VAL A 142 -14.74 -10.29 0.66
C VAL A 142 -14.48 -10.22 -0.85
N PHE A 143 -13.44 -9.49 -1.27
CA PHE A 143 -13.27 -9.09 -2.67
C PHE A 143 -12.11 -9.76 -3.39
N ARG A 144 -11.20 -10.42 -2.66
CA ARG A 144 -10.13 -11.19 -3.29
C ARG A 144 -10.69 -12.58 -3.57
N VAL A 145 -10.80 -12.92 -4.85
CA VAL A 145 -10.98 -14.31 -5.26
C VAL A 145 -9.66 -15.00 -4.91
N GLU A 146 -9.65 -15.88 -3.91
CA GLU A 146 -8.58 -16.86 -3.82
C GLU A 146 -8.69 -17.68 -5.11
N GLU A 147 -7.69 -17.58 -5.99
CA GLU A 147 -7.58 -18.52 -7.08
C GLU A 147 -7.54 -19.90 -6.42
N ASP A 148 -8.59 -20.68 -6.61
CA ASP A 148 -8.74 -22.02 -6.04
C ASP A 148 -7.40 -22.74 -6.23
N GLY A 149 -6.75 -23.03 -5.11
CA GLY A 149 -5.44 -23.65 -5.11
C GLY A 149 -5.50 -25.03 -5.76
N PHE A 150 -4.63 -25.23 -6.76
CA PHE A 150 -4.17 -26.51 -7.33
C PHE A 150 -5.22 -27.53 -7.79
#